data_AF-A0A635X7M7-F1
#
_entry.id   AF-A0A635X7M7-F1
#
_cell.length_a   1.000
_cell.length_b   1.000
_cell.length_c   1.000
_cell.angle_alpha   90.00
_cell.angle_beta   90.00
_cell.angle_gamma   90.00
#
_symmetry.space_group_name_H-M   'P 1'
#
loop_
_entity.id
_entity.type
_entity.pdbx_description
1 polymer ?
#
loop_
_entity_poly.entity_id
_entity_poly.type
_entity_poly.pdbx_seq_one_letter_code
_entity_poly.pdbx_strand_id
1 'polypeptide(L)'
;MLNIQNYSASPHPGIVAERPQTPSASEHVETAVVPSTTEHRGTDIISLSQAATKIHQAQQTLQSTPPISEENNDERTLARQQLTSSLNALAKSGVSLSAEQNENLR
;
A
#
# COMPACT_ATOMS: atom_id res chain seq x y z
N MET A 1 43.98 -35.02 21.58
CA MET A 1 43.99 -33.62 21.11
C MET A 1 43.29 -32.77 22.15
N LEU A 2 44.00 -31.79 22.71
CA LEU A 2 43.53 -30.86 23.74
C LEU A 2 43.06 -29.58 23.03
N ASN A 3 41.77 -29.22 23.11
CA ASN A 3 41.29 -27.95 22.57
C ASN A 3 41.18 -26.94 23.71
N ILE A 4 42.02 -25.92 23.64
CA ILE A 4 42.29 -24.94 24.69
C ILE A 4 41.38 -23.74 24.46
N GLN A 5 40.79 -23.24 25.55
CA GLN A 5 39.83 -22.14 25.59
C GLN A 5 40.49 -20.81 25.20
N ASN A 6 39.75 -19.92 24.50
CA ASN A 6 40.11 -18.52 24.40
C ASN A 6 38.91 -17.62 24.74
N TYR A 7 39.10 -16.83 25.80
CA TYR A 7 38.24 -15.79 26.33
C TYR A 7 38.51 -14.46 25.62
N SER A 8 37.46 -13.68 25.32
CA SER A 8 37.39 -12.20 25.29
C SER A 8 36.50 -11.73 24.13
N ALA A 9 35.68 -10.70 24.22
CA ALA A 9 35.22 -9.86 25.33
C ALA A 9 33.94 -9.18 24.83
N SER A 10 32.89 -9.15 25.64
CA SER A 10 31.70 -8.33 25.36
C SER A 10 32.05 -6.85 25.42
N PRO A 11 31.60 -6.00 24.47
CA PRO A 11 31.48 -4.58 24.73
C PRO A 11 30.06 -4.31 25.24
N HIS A 12 29.92 -4.13 26.55
CA HIS A 12 28.74 -3.50 27.14
C HIS A 12 28.95 -1.98 27.24
N PRO A 13 27.85 -1.19 27.23
CA PRO A 13 27.83 0.23 26.92
C PRO A 13 28.23 1.09 28.13
N GLY A 14 28.98 2.16 27.89
CA GLY A 14 29.43 3.10 28.91
C GLY A 14 29.65 4.50 28.36
N ILE A 15 28.74 5.38 28.73
CA ILE A 15 28.73 6.85 28.59
C ILE A 15 29.86 7.52 29.43
N VAL A 16 30.05 8.85 29.20
CA VAL A 16 30.76 9.89 30.01
C VAL A 16 32.22 10.17 29.54
N ALA A 17 32.74 11.38 29.26
CA ALA A 17 32.29 12.79 29.28
C ALA A 17 33.27 13.72 28.49
N GLU A 18 32.75 14.87 27.99
CA GLU A 18 33.29 16.26 27.90
C GLU A 18 34.82 16.54 27.77
N ARG A 19 35.39 17.49 26.98
CA ARG A 19 35.01 18.89 26.58
C ARG A 19 36.08 19.47 25.56
N PRO A 20 36.17 20.80 25.22
CA PRO A 20 35.66 21.49 24.00
C PRO A 20 36.72 22.25 23.12
N GLN A 21 36.23 23.01 22.12
CA GLN A 21 36.86 24.10 21.30
C GLN A 21 37.46 23.66 19.95
N THR A 22 37.11 24.20 18.77
CA THR A 22 36.60 25.52 18.31
C THR A 22 35.81 25.39 16.99
N PRO A 23 34.98 26.37 16.58
CA PRO A 23 34.08 26.28 15.44
C PRO A 23 34.80 26.61 14.13
N SER A 24 34.69 25.76 13.10
CA SER A 24 34.98 26.17 11.72
C SER A 24 33.65 26.27 10.97
N ALA A 25 33.46 27.44 10.37
CA ALA A 25 32.22 27.91 9.82
C ALA A 25 31.69 27.05 8.67
N SER A 26 30.38 26.82 8.73
CA SER A 26 29.43 26.78 7.61
C SER A 26 29.78 25.97 6.37
N GLU A 27 29.45 24.69 6.40
CA GLU A 27 28.70 24.07 5.30
C GLU A 27 27.54 23.31 5.92
N HIS A 28 26.44 24.02 6.14
CA HIS A 28 25.15 23.43 6.47
C HIS A 28 24.67 22.71 5.20
N VAL A 29 25.16 21.48 4.97
CA VAL A 29 24.47 20.57 4.06
C VAL A 29 23.20 20.19 4.80
N GLU A 30 22.17 20.98 4.54
CA GLU A 30 20.79 20.59 4.75
C GLU A 30 20.60 19.33 3.91
N THR A 31 20.87 18.17 4.51
CA THR A 31 20.42 16.89 3.98
C THR A 31 18.91 16.97 4.03
N ALA A 32 18.31 17.48 2.95
CA ALA A 32 16.89 17.34 2.73
C ALA A 32 16.60 15.85 2.90
N VAL A 33 15.94 15.51 4.00
CA VAL A 33 15.33 14.20 4.16
C VAL A 33 14.30 14.14 3.05
N VAL A 34 14.69 13.57 1.91
CA VAL A 34 13.76 13.20 0.87
C VAL A 34 12.83 12.21 1.55
N PRO A 35 11.54 12.52 1.76
CA PRO A 35 10.63 11.59 2.38
C PRO A 35 10.65 10.33 1.52
N SER A 36 10.99 9.20 2.14
CA SER A 36 11.01 7.91 1.46
C SER A 36 9.61 7.68 0.92
N THR A 37 9.43 7.75 -0.39
CA THR A 37 8.18 7.39 -1.06
C THR A 37 8.07 5.87 -0.97
N THR A 38 7.64 5.34 0.17
CA THR A 38 7.36 3.92 0.30
C THR A 38 6.25 3.61 -0.69
N GLU A 39 6.55 2.93 -1.80
CA GLU A 39 5.53 2.51 -2.75
C GLU A 39 4.74 1.35 -2.12
N HIS A 40 3.41 1.46 -2.09
CA HIS A 40 2.53 0.48 -1.43
C HIS A 40 2.06 -0.62 -2.39
N ARG A 41 2.89 -0.99 -3.38
CA ARG A 41 2.51 -1.84 -4.54
C ARG A 41 1.79 -3.12 -4.14
N GLY A 42 2.18 -3.76 -3.03
CA GLY A 42 1.51 -4.97 -2.53
C GLY A 42 0.04 -4.72 -2.15
N THR A 43 -0.22 -3.66 -1.40
CA THR A 43 -1.58 -3.25 -0.99
C THR A 43 -2.41 -2.81 -2.19
N ASP A 44 -1.79 -2.12 -3.15
CA ASP A 44 -2.46 -1.67 -4.38
C ASP A 44 -2.91 -2.87 -5.23
N ILE A 45 -2.03 -3.85 -5.43
CA ILE A 45 -2.34 -5.08 -6.19
C ILE A 45 -3.48 -5.85 -5.53
N ILE A 46 -3.46 -5.99 -4.19
CA ILE A 46 -4.52 -6.68 -3.46
C ILE A 46 -5.86 -5.94 -3.64
N SER A 47 -5.86 -4.62 -3.46
CA SER A 47 -7.07 -3.79 -3.57
C SER A 47 -7.66 -3.84 -4.98
N LEU A 48 -6.81 -3.72 -6.00
CA LEU A 48 -7.21 -3.84 -7.41
C LEU A 48 -7.73 -5.25 -7.74
N SER A 49 -7.09 -6.30 -7.22
CA SER A 49 -7.51 -7.69 -7.47
C SER A 49 -8.87 -7.99 -6.83
N GLN A 50 -9.12 -7.49 -5.62
CA GLN A 50 -10.41 -7.61 -4.94
C GLN A 50 -11.51 -6.87 -5.72
N ALA A 51 -11.24 -5.64 -6.16
CA ALA A 51 -12.18 -4.87 -6.98
C ALA A 51 -12.47 -5.58 -8.31
N ALA A 52 -11.43 -6.03 -9.03
CA ALA A 52 -11.57 -6.75 -10.30
C ALA A 52 -12.42 -8.02 -10.15
N THR A 53 -12.20 -8.80 -9.08
CA THR A 53 -12.98 -10.01 -8.80
C THR A 53 -14.46 -9.70 -8.64
N LYS A 54 -14.80 -8.67 -7.85
CA LYS A 54 -16.19 -8.29 -7.59
C LYS A 54 -16.87 -7.68 -8.83
N ILE A 55 -16.14 -6.87 -9.59
CA ILE A 55 -16.62 -6.32 -10.87
C ILE A 55 -16.91 -7.44 -11.85
N HIS A 56 -16.00 -8.43 -11.97
CA HIS A 56 -16.20 -9.56 -12.86
C HIS A 56 -17.41 -10.41 -12.45
N GLN A 57 -17.57 -10.72 -11.16
CA GLN A 57 -18.75 -11.43 -10.65
C GLN A 57 -20.06 -10.68 -10.98
N ALA A 58 -20.12 -9.38 -10.70
CA ALA A 58 -21.28 -8.57 -11.02
C ALA A 58 -21.57 -8.53 -12.52
N GLN A 59 -20.52 -8.43 -13.36
CA GLN A 59 -20.66 -8.48 -14.81
C GLN A 59 -21.21 -9.84 -15.27
N GLN A 60 -20.73 -10.96 -14.72
CA GLN A 60 -21.25 -12.29 -15.05
C GLN A 60 -22.74 -12.38 -14.76
N THR A 61 -23.18 -12.00 -13.55
CA THR A 61 -24.62 -11.97 -13.20
C THR A 61 -25.42 -11.09 -14.14
N LEU A 62 -24.93 -9.89 -14.47
CA LEU A 62 -25.62 -8.97 -15.38
C LEU A 62 -25.68 -9.45 -16.83
N GLN A 63 -24.77 -10.33 -17.26
CA GLN A 63 -24.78 -10.90 -18.60
C GLN A 63 -25.57 -12.22 -18.68
N SER A 64 -25.61 -13.01 -17.60
CA SER A 64 -26.25 -14.32 -17.57
C SER A 64 -27.70 -14.30 -17.07
N THR A 65 -28.07 -13.32 -16.24
CA THR A 65 -29.39 -13.26 -15.58
C THR A 65 -30.34 -12.39 -16.39
N PRO A 66 -31.30 -12.97 -17.13
CA PRO A 66 -32.20 -12.19 -17.97
C PRO A 66 -33.21 -11.40 -17.11
N PRO A 67 -33.63 -10.19 -17.53
CA PRO A 67 -34.54 -9.35 -16.76
C PRO A 67 -36.01 -9.78 -16.94
N ILE A 68 -36.33 -11.02 -16.59
CA ILE A 68 -37.64 -11.65 -16.86
C ILE A 68 -38.56 -11.74 -15.65
N SER A 69 -38.04 -11.52 -14.44
CA SER A 69 -38.79 -11.61 -13.19
C SER A 69 -38.31 -10.55 -12.19
N GLU A 70 -39.11 -10.28 -11.16
CA GLU A 70 -38.73 -9.40 -10.05
C GLU A 70 -37.49 -9.92 -9.34
N GLU A 71 -37.46 -11.22 -9.01
CA GLU A 71 -36.29 -11.88 -8.38
C GLU A 71 -35.02 -11.72 -9.24
N ASN A 72 -35.11 -11.90 -10.56
CA ASN A 72 -33.96 -11.69 -11.43
C ASN A 72 -33.55 -10.21 -11.49
N ASN A 73 -34.49 -9.27 -11.44
CA ASN A 73 -34.17 -7.85 -11.39
C ASN A 73 -33.55 -7.43 -10.04
N ASP A 74 -33.95 -8.06 -8.95
CA ASP A 74 -33.34 -7.88 -7.63
C ASP A 74 -31.90 -8.40 -7.61
N GLU A 75 -31.66 -9.58 -8.19
CA GLU A 75 -30.31 -10.14 -8.34
C GLU A 75 -29.40 -9.22 -9.17
N ARG A 76 -29.92 -8.72 -10.31
CA ARG A 76 -29.20 -7.74 -11.15
C ARG A 76 -28.94 -6.43 -10.39
N THR A 77 -29.88 -6.01 -9.54
CA THR A 77 -29.72 -4.80 -8.72
C THR A 77 -28.67 -5.01 -7.63
N LEU A 78 -28.64 -6.19 -6.99
CA LEU A 78 -27.60 -6.56 -6.04
C LEU A 78 -26.23 -6.62 -6.70
N ALA A 79 -26.12 -7.16 -7.91
CA ALA A 79 -24.88 -7.17 -8.68
C ALA A 79 -24.35 -5.75 -8.93
N ARG A 80 -25.22 -4.81 -9.31
CA ARG A 80 -24.84 -3.39 -9.44
C ARG A 80 -24.40 -2.77 -8.11
N GLN A 81 -25.09 -3.07 -7.02
CA GLN A 81 -24.69 -2.60 -5.68
C GLN A 81 -23.31 -3.14 -5.25
N GLN A 82 -23.00 -4.40 -5.58
CA GLN A 82 -21.68 -4.98 -5.34
C GLN A 82 -20.59 -4.26 -6.16
N LEU A 83 -20.88 -3.91 -7.42
CA LEU A 83 -19.98 -3.14 -8.27
C LEU A 83 -19.70 -1.76 -7.66
N THR A 84 -20.75 -0.99 -7.32
CA THR A 84 -20.62 0.33 -6.69
C THR A 84 -19.85 0.25 -5.36
N SER A 85 -20.12 -0.75 -4.53
CA SER A 85 -19.42 -0.96 -3.26
C SER A 85 -17.92 -1.23 -3.46
N SER A 86 -17.56 -1.92 -4.55
CA SER A 86 -16.17 -2.21 -4.89
C SER A 86 -15.43 -0.96 -5.36
N LEU A 87 -16.07 -0.10 -6.16
CA LEU A 87 -15.51 1.20 -6.55
C LEU A 87 -15.33 2.12 -5.34
N ASN A 88 -16.31 2.15 -4.43
CA ASN A 88 -16.20 2.92 -3.17
C ASN A 88 -15.05 2.43 -2.28
N ALA A 89 -14.79 1.11 -2.26
CA ALA A 89 -13.65 0.55 -1.54
C ALA A 89 -12.31 0.94 -2.20
N LEU A 90 -12.24 0.91 -3.54
CA LEU A 90 -11.05 1.32 -4.30
C LEU A 90 -10.74 2.82 -4.11
N ALA A 91 -11.77 3.67 -4.07
CA ALA A 91 -11.60 5.09 -3.78
C ALA A 91 -11.01 5.35 -2.37
N LYS A 92 -11.22 4.43 -1.42
CA LYS A 92 -10.67 4.50 -0.06
C LYS A 92 -9.32 3.81 0.09
N SER A 93 -8.88 3.01 -0.87
CA SER A 93 -7.67 2.20 -0.75
C SER A 93 -6.38 2.97 -1.04
N GLY A 94 -6.49 4.22 -1.51
CA GLY A 94 -5.33 5.06 -1.83
C GLY A 94 -4.64 4.70 -3.15
N VAL A 95 -5.25 3.82 -3.97
CA VAL A 95 -4.75 3.48 -5.30
C VAL A 95 -4.84 4.71 -6.19
N SER A 96 -3.71 5.11 -6.75
CA SER A 96 -3.62 6.23 -7.67
C SER A 96 -3.78 5.78 -9.12
N LEU A 97 -4.35 6.68 -9.94
CA LEU A 97 -4.48 6.52 -11.38
C LEU A 97 -3.57 7.52 -12.09
N SER A 98 -3.02 7.12 -13.24
CA SER A 98 -2.29 8.02 -14.12
C SER A 98 -3.22 9.10 -14.69
N ALA A 99 -2.65 10.18 -15.24
CA ALA A 99 -3.43 11.22 -15.90
C ALA A 99 -4.26 10.66 -17.08
N GLU A 100 -3.67 9.75 -17.88
CA GLU A 100 -4.36 9.06 -18.98
C GLU A 100 -5.52 8.19 -18.46
N GLN A 101 -5.30 7.44 -17.37
CA GLN A 101 -6.34 6.62 -16.76
C GLN A 101 -7.48 7.47 -16.20
N ASN A 102 -7.18 8.60 -15.57
CA ASN A 102 -8.21 9.51 -15.09
C ASN A 102 -9.01 10.13 -16.24
N GLU A 103 -8.35 10.53 -17.33
CA GLU A 103 -9.06 11.07 -18.50
C GLU A 103 -9.98 10.04 -19.14
N ASN A 104 -9.57 8.77 -19.23
CA ASN A 104 -10.41 7.69 -19.75
C ASN A 104 -11.67 7.41 -18.90
N LEU A 105 -11.71 7.86 -17.64
CA LEU A 105 -12.83 7.64 -16.73
C LEU A 105 -13.74 8.87 -16.55
N ARG A 106 -13.33 10.05 -17.03
CA ARG A 106 -14.09 11.31 -16.90
C ARG A 106 -15.12 11.47 -18.01
#